data_AF-A0A7C0XCS8-F1
#
_entry.id   AF-A0A7C0XCS8-F1
#
_cell.length_a   1.000
_cell.length_b   1.000
_cell.length_c   1.000
_cell.angle_alpha   90.00
_cell.angle_beta   90.00
_cell.angle_gamma   90.00
#
_symmetry.space_group_name_H-M   'P 1'
#
loop_
_entity.id
_entity.type
_entity.pdbx_description
1 polymer ?
#
loop_
_entity_poly.entity_id
_entity_poly.type
_entity_poly.pdbx_seq_one_letter_code
_entity_poly.pdbx_strand_id
1 'polypeptide(L)'
;MMPSGWMRDGFEVVCNDSGKGKFEICINGEFVPQASLVCAGAVFTDDRIQIGKGVFIESGAMIKGPSIIGDYTEIRQGAYVRGDCLIGKNCVIGHTTEVKHSVFLNGSRAGHFAYIGDSILGRGVNLGAGTKLANLRFISGTVSIKIEGSLIDTGRRKLGALLGDNAQTGCNSVTNPGTLVALDSIIAPNTTVRPGLYAPCSVIR
;
A
#
# COMPACT_ATOMS: atom_id res chain seq x y z
N MET A 1 12.42 -5.17 -27.06
CA MET A 1 12.51 -6.59 -26.69
C MET A 1 11.98 -6.70 -25.26
N MET A 2 11.13 -7.69 -24.95
CA MET A 2 10.69 -7.90 -23.57
C MET A 2 11.85 -8.39 -22.71
N PRO A 3 11.90 -8.05 -21.41
CA PRO A 3 12.84 -8.69 -20.50
C PRO A 3 12.65 -10.21 -20.51
N SER A 4 13.72 -10.97 -20.33
CA SER A 4 13.67 -12.43 -20.21
C SER A 4 12.68 -12.84 -19.14
N GLY A 5 11.81 -13.81 -19.45
CA GLY A 5 10.78 -14.32 -18.53
C GLY A 5 9.40 -13.68 -18.65
N TRP A 6 9.23 -12.62 -19.46
CA TRP A 6 7.91 -12.08 -19.79
C TRP A 6 7.30 -12.81 -21.00
N MET A 7 6.03 -13.20 -20.89
CA MET A 7 5.24 -13.84 -21.95
C MET A 7 4.05 -12.96 -22.33
N ARG A 8 3.72 -12.89 -23.63
CA ARG A 8 2.50 -12.22 -24.13
C ARG A 8 1.40 -13.21 -24.53
N ASP A 9 1.79 -14.41 -24.92
CA ASP A 9 0.97 -15.50 -25.41
C ASP A 9 1.54 -16.84 -24.91
N GLY A 10 0.87 -17.95 -25.23
CA GLY A 10 1.33 -19.29 -24.82
C GLY A 10 1.06 -19.65 -23.36
N PHE A 11 0.17 -18.93 -22.68
CA PHE A 11 -0.31 -19.25 -21.35
C PHE A 11 -1.84 -19.13 -21.27
N GLU A 12 -2.42 -19.85 -20.32
CA GLU A 12 -3.84 -19.78 -19.99
C GLU A 12 -4.02 -19.18 -18.60
N VAL A 13 -5.08 -18.39 -18.43
CA VAL A 13 -5.48 -17.85 -17.12
C VAL A 13 -6.82 -18.49 -16.75
N VAL A 14 -6.81 -19.32 -15.72
CA VAL A 14 -8.01 -19.97 -15.19
C VAL A 14 -8.51 -19.18 -13.99
N CYS A 15 -9.72 -18.64 -14.06
CA CYS A 15 -10.34 -17.88 -12.98
C CYS A 15 -11.31 -18.78 -12.20
N ASN A 16 -10.90 -19.24 -11.01
CA ASN A 16 -11.68 -20.22 -10.23
C ASN A 16 -12.80 -19.60 -9.37
N ASP A 17 -12.84 -18.27 -9.19
CA ASP A 17 -13.93 -17.56 -8.51
C ASP A 17 -13.91 -16.05 -8.85
N SER A 18 -15.07 -15.47 -9.15
CA SER A 18 -15.24 -14.07 -9.55
C SER A 18 -15.13 -13.06 -8.40
N GLY A 19 -14.95 -13.52 -7.15
CA GLY A 19 -14.90 -12.65 -5.97
C GLY A 19 -13.57 -12.58 -5.20
N LYS A 20 -12.61 -13.49 -5.46
CA LYS A 20 -11.41 -13.64 -4.59
C LYS A 20 -10.12 -14.03 -5.32
N GLY A 21 -9.81 -13.40 -6.45
CA GLY A 21 -8.43 -13.22 -6.93
C GLY A 21 -7.53 -14.46 -7.02
N LYS A 22 -8.08 -15.67 -7.12
CA LYS A 22 -7.30 -16.88 -7.36
C LYS A 22 -7.40 -17.20 -8.85
N PHE A 23 -6.54 -16.53 -9.62
CA PHE A 23 -6.21 -16.95 -10.96
C PHE A 23 -5.13 -18.02 -10.88
N GLU A 24 -5.22 -19.01 -11.76
CA GLU A 24 -4.16 -19.98 -12.00
C GLU A 24 -3.58 -19.71 -13.38
N ILE A 25 -2.25 -19.67 -13.46
CA ILE A 25 -1.55 -19.50 -14.74
C ILE A 25 -1.04 -20.87 -15.16
N CYS A 26 -1.45 -21.33 -16.34
CA CYS A 26 -0.98 -22.58 -16.91
C CYS A 26 -0.14 -22.31 -18.16
N ILE A 27 1.02 -22.97 -18.28
CA ILE A 27 1.88 -22.95 -19.47
C ILE A 27 1.96 -24.38 -19.99
N ASN A 28 1.58 -24.61 -21.26
CA ASN A 28 1.49 -25.95 -21.84
C ASN A 28 0.64 -26.94 -21.01
N GLY A 29 -0.42 -26.45 -20.36
CA GLY A 29 -1.29 -27.24 -19.49
C GLY A 29 -0.75 -27.48 -18.07
N GLU A 30 0.46 -27.02 -17.75
CA GLU A 30 1.05 -27.15 -16.41
C GLU A 30 0.84 -25.88 -15.57
N PHE A 31 0.36 -26.05 -14.34
CA PHE A 31 0.15 -24.94 -13.41
C PHE A 31 1.47 -24.34 -12.90
N VAL A 32 1.58 -23.02 -12.99
CA VAL A 32 2.75 -22.23 -12.58
C VAL A 32 2.39 -21.30 -11.41
N PRO A 33 2.47 -21.76 -10.15
CA PRO A 33 2.00 -21.00 -8.99
C PRO A 33 2.76 -19.70 -8.69
N GLN A 34 3.98 -19.57 -9.23
CA GLN A 34 4.85 -18.41 -9.00
C GLN A 34 4.74 -17.35 -10.10
N ALA A 35 3.97 -17.61 -11.15
CA ALA A 35 3.83 -16.69 -12.26
C ALA A 35 3.03 -15.45 -11.84
N SER A 36 3.56 -14.28 -12.18
CA SER A 36 2.90 -12.99 -11.95
C SER A 36 2.08 -12.62 -13.17
N LEU A 37 0.88 -12.09 -12.95
CA LEU A 37 -0.04 -11.68 -14.01
C LEU A 37 -0.15 -10.16 -14.05
N VAL A 38 0.13 -9.59 -15.22
CA VAL A 38 -0.07 -8.17 -15.51
C VAL A 38 -1.14 -8.06 -16.58
N CYS A 39 -2.32 -7.57 -16.20
CA CYS A 39 -3.42 -7.38 -17.12
C CYS A 39 -3.13 -6.26 -18.12
N ALA A 40 -3.66 -6.42 -19.34
CA ALA A 40 -3.59 -5.39 -20.36
C ALA A 40 -4.17 -4.05 -19.85
N GLY A 41 -3.48 -2.95 -20.12
CA GLY A 41 -3.85 -1.62 -19.64
C GLY A 41 -3.23 -1.20 -18.30
N ALA A 42 -2.46 -2.05 -17.63
CA ALA A 42 -1.55 -1.60 -16.57
C ALA A 42 -0.41 -0.74 -17.17
N VAL A 43 -0.03 0.34 -16.48
CA VAL A 43 0.95 1.32 -16.95
C VAL A 43 2.15 1.37 -16.01
N PHE A 44 3.35 1.23 -16.57
CA PHE A 44 4.63 1.34 -15.88
C PHE A 44 5.43 2.47 -16.53
N THR A 45 5.94 3.41 -15.74
CA THR A 45 6.66 4.59 -16.27
C THR A 45 8.13 4.67 -15.88
N ASP A 46 8.69 3.60 -15.32
CA ASP A 46 10.07 3.56 -14.81
C ASP A 46 10.60 2.12 -14.92
N ASP A 47 11.87 1.96 -15.28
CA ASP A 47 12.53 0.67 -15.47
C ASP A 47 13.02 0.05 -14.15
N ARG A 48 13.07 0.83 -13.06
CA ARG A 48 13.44 0.37 -11.71
C ARG A 48 12.24 -0.16 -10.93
N ILE A 49 11.19 -0.61 -11.62
CA ILE A 49 10.04 -1.29 -11.02
C ILE A 49 10.34 -2.79 -10.95
N GLN A 50 10.37 -3.33 -9.74
CA GLN A 50 10.59 -4.74 -9.48
C GLN A 50 9.28 -5.42 -9.07
N ILE A 51 8.99 -6.55 -9.72
CA ILE A 51 7.77 -7.34 -9.49
C ILE A 51 8.20 -8.71 -8.98
N GLY A 52 7.73 -9.06 -7.79
CA GLY A 52 7.92 -10.37 -7.18
C GLY A 52 7.10 -11.47 -7.83
N LYS A 53 7.15 -12.67 -7.26
CA LYS A 53 6.44 -13.87 -7.73
C LYS A 53 4.96 -13.83 -7.37
N GLY A 54 4.10 -14.37 -8.22
CA GLY A 54 2.66 -14.44 -7.97
C GLY A 54 1.97 -13.08 -7.78
N VAL A 55 2.60 -11.99 -8.22
CA VAL A 55 2.02 -10.64 -8.14
C VAL A 55 0.90 -10.52 -9.18
N PHE A 56 -0.20 -9.89 -8.79
CA PHE A 56 -1.31 -9.60 -9.67
C PHE A 56 -1.49 -8.10 -9.86
N ILE A 57 -1.47 -7.65 -11.11
CA ILE A 57 -1.67 -6.24 -11.45
C ILE A 57 -2.85 -6.16 -12.40
N GLU A 58 -3.96 -5.61 -11.91
CA GLU A 58 -5.18 -5.44 -12.67
C GLU A 58 -5.07 -4.29 -13.69
N SER A 59 -5.94 -4.32 -14.71
CA SER A 59 -6.03 -3.28 -15.74
C SER A 59 -6.22 -1.90 -15.13
N GLY A 60 -5.56 -0.89 -15.71
CA GLY A 60 -5.69 0.51 -15.29
C GLY A 60 -4.91 0.89 -14.03
N ALA A 61 -4.21 -0.05 -13.38
CA ALA A 61 -3.21 0.30 -12.38
C ALA A 61 -2.07 1.11 -13.02
N MET A 62 -1.61 2.17 -12.34
CA MET A 62 -0.48 2.99 -12.78
C MET A 62 0.63 2.95 -11.73
N ILE A 63 1.81 2.50 -12.13
CA ILE A 63 2.98 2.39 -11.27
C ILE A 63 4.10 3.28 -11.84
N LYS A 64 4.44 4.33 -11.09
CA LYS A 64 5.54 5.26 -11.38
C LYS A 64 6.68 4.99 -10.40
N GLY A 65 7.72 4.33 -10.89
CA GLY A 65 8.85 3.92 -10.06
C GLY A 65 9.75 5.06 -9.56
N PRO A 66 10.86 4.71 -8.88
CA PRO A 66 11.25 3.33 -8.54
C PRO A 66 10.26 2.70 -7.54
N SER A 67 10.00 1.39 -7.67
CA SER A 67 9.07 0.68 -6.79
C SER A 67 9.41 -0.80 -6.69
N ILE A 68 9.38 -1.36 -5.49
CA ILE A 68 9.51 -2.81 -5.28
C ILE A 68 8.16 -3.36 -4.84
N ILE A 69 7.65 -4.35 -5.56
CA ILE A 69 6.39 -5.02 -5.27
C ILE A 69 6.70 -6.47 -4.91
N GLY A 70 6.55 -6.80 -3.63
CA GLY A 70 6.87 -8.12 -3.09
C GLY A 70 5.87 -9.19 -3.48
N ASP A 71 6.29 -10.44 -3.32
CA ASP A 71 5.57 -11.63 -3.77
C ASP A 71 4.10 -11.67 -3.30
N TYR A 72 3.24 -12.21 -4.16
CA TYR A 72 1.82 -12.44 -3.90
C TYR A 72 1.03 -11.17 -3.52
N THR A 73 1.52 -10.01 -3.97
CA THR A 73 0.83 -8.72 -3.79
C THR A 73 -0.17 -8.47 -4.91
N GLU A 74 -1.30 -7.88 -4.55
CA GLU A 74 -2.32 -7.42 -5.49
C GLU A 74 -2.24 -5.90 -5.66
N ILE A 75 -2.15 -5.45 -6.91
CA ILE A 75 -2.34 -4.06 -7.32
C ILE A 75 -3.61 -4.01 -8.15
N ARG A 76 -4.68 -3.47 -7.57
CA ARG A 76 -6.03 -3.53 -8.15
C ARG A 76 -6.31 -2.36 -9.10
N GLN A 77 -7.44 -2.47 -9.79
CA GLN A 77 -7.89 -1.56 -10.83
C GLN A 77 -7.86 -0.10 -10.34
N GLY A 78 -7.17 0.76 -11.09
CA GLY A 78 -7.06 2.18 -10.81
C GLY A 78 -6.15 2.56 -9.63
N ALA A 79 -5.45 1.60 -9.01
CA ALA A 79 -4.41 1.92 -8.04
C ALA A 79 -3.33 2.82 -8.67
N TYR A 80 -2.86 3.80 -7.92
CA TYR A 80 -1.82 4.74 -8.35
C TYR A 80 -0.63 4.70 -7.39
N VAL A 81 0.42 3.98 -7.77
CA VAL A 81 1.65 3.85 -6.99
C VAL A 81 2.71 4.78 -7.55
N ARG A 82 3.29 5.68 -6.75
CA ARG A 82 4.28 6.65 -7.25
C ARG A 82 5.31 7.10 -6.23
N GLY A 83 6.52 7.40 -6.67
CA GLY A 83 7.56 7.95 -5.80
C GLY A 83 8.00 6.90 -4.78
N ASP A 84 9.22 6.42 -4.93
CA ASP A 84 9.94 5.45 -4.10
C ASP A 84 9.05 4.64 -3.13
N CYS A 85 8.40 3.60 -3.65
CA CYS A 85 7.53 2.72 -2.87
C CYS A 85 8.19 1.37 -2.61
N LEU A 86 8.06 0.88 -1.38
CA LEU A 86 8.38 -0.49 -1.02
C LEU A 86 7.11 -1.18 -0.54
N ILE A 87 6.65 -2.18 -1.29
CA ILE A 87 5.46 -2.95 -0.97
C ILE A 87 5.90 -4.39 -0.67
N GLY A 88 5.72 -4.84 0.57
CA GLY A 88 6.10 -6.17 1.03
C GLY A 88 5.25 -7.28 0.44
N LYS A 89 5.46 -8.53 0.88
CA LYS A 89 4.69 -9.68 0.37
C LYS A 89 3.24 -9.67 0.86
N ASN A 90 2.34 -10.28 0.09
CA ASN A 90 0.92 -10.46 0.42
C ASN A 90 0.21 -9.14 0.75
N CYS A 91 0.64 -8.02 0.17
CA CYS A 91 -0.02 -6.73 0.37
C CYS A 91 -1.19 -6.57 -0.61
N VAL A 92 -2.06 -5.60 -0.32
CA VAL A 92 -3.12 -5.19 -1.25
C VAL A 92 -3.09 -3.68 -1.40
N ILE A 93 -2.79 -3.21 -2.62
CA ILE A 93 -3.05 -1.84 -3.04
C ILE A 93 -4.32 -1.87 -3.87
N GLY A 94 -5.39 -1.34 -3.27
CA GLY A 94 -6.73 -1.59 -3.73
C GLY A 94 -7.25 -0.61 -4.76
N HIS A 95 -8.54 -0.78 -5.08
CA HIS A 95 -9.21 0.03 -6.10
C HIS A 95 -9.08 1.52 -5.78
N THR A 96 -8.63 2.28 -6.78
CA THR A 96 -8.43 3.74 -6.73
C THR A 96 -7.68 4.24 -5.49
N THR A 97 -6.78 3.42 -4.97
CA THR A 97 -5.90 3.78 -3.86
C THR A 97 -4.62 4.41 -4.40
N GLU A 98 -4.28 5.60 -3.91
CA GLU A 98 -3.00 6.27 -4.20
C GLU A 98 -1.99 5.98 -3.10
N VAL A 99 -0.83 5.44 -3.48
CA VAL A 99 0.32 5.23 -2.62
C VAL A 99 1.47 6.08 -3.13
N LYS A 100 2.02 6.91 -2.25
CA LYS A 100 3.11 7.80 -2.59
C LYS A 100 4.23 7.76 -1.56
N HIS A 101 5.46 7.44 -1.98
CA HIS A 101 6.68 7.49 -1.17
C HIS A 101 6.50 6.81 0.19
N SER A 102 6.07 5.54 0.16
CA SER A 102 5.61 4.85 1.35
C SER A 102 6.08 3.40 1.41
N VAL A 103 6.16 2.87 2.64
CA VAL A 103 6.57 1.51 2.93
C VAL A 103 5.39 0.72 3.48
N PHE A 104 5.13 -0.42 2.88
CA PHE A 104 4.13 -1.39 3.29
C PHE A 104 4.88 -2.65 3.72
N LEU A 105 4.84 -2.99 5.01
CA LEU A 105 5.33 -4.28 5.46
C LEU A 105 4.33 -5.39 5.13
N ASN A 106 4.80 -6.63 5.24
CA ASN A 106 4.10 -7.82 4.77
C ASN A 106 2.66 -7.91 5.28
N GLY A 107 1.74 -8.26 4.38
CA GLY A 107 0.33 -8.47 4.71
C GLY A 107 -0.48 -7.19 4.92
N SER A 108 0.10 -6.00 4.73
CA SER A 108 -0.63 -4.74 4.89
C SER A 108 -1.56 -4.45 3.71
N ARG A 109 -2.70 -3.83 3.99
CA ARG A 109 -3.82 -3.68 3.05
C ARG A 109 -4.37 -2.27 3.06
N ALA A 110 -4.43 -1.66 1.89
CA ALA A 110 -5.16 -0.43 1.61
C ALA A 110 -6.16 -0.74 0.48
N GLY A 111 -7.25 -1.42 0.82
CA GLY A 111 -8.09 -2.12 -0.16
C GLY A 111 -9.00 -1.23 -1.01
N HIS A 112 -9.33 -0.02 -0.54
CA HIS A 112 -10.38 0.79 -1.18
C HIS A 112 -10.20 2.29 -0.92
N PHE A 113 -10.14 3.09 -1.99
CA PHE A 113 -10.28 4.56 -1.98
C PHE A 113 -9.37 5.30 -0.99
N ALA A 114 -8.16 4.78 -0.75
CA ALA A 114 -7.26 5.32 0.25
C ALA A 114 -6.18 6.24 -0.34
N TYR A 115 -5.68 7.18 0.46
CA TYR A 115 -4.47 7.95 0.14
C TYR A 115 -3.41 7.70 1.20
N ILE A 116 -2.22 7.27 0.77
CA ILE A 116 -1.09 6.92 1.64
C ILE A 116 0.12 7.72 1.15
N GLY A 117 0.42 8.84 1.80
CA GLY A 117 1.56 9.68 1.45
C GLY A 117 2.66 9.63 2.52
N ASP A 118 3.92 9.44 2.13
CA ASP A 118 5.08 9.57 3.01
C ASP A 118 4.95 8.80 4.34
N SER A 119 4.46 7.55 4.27
CA SER A 119 3.99 6.77 5.42
C SER A 119 4.66 5.40 5.53
N ILE A 120 4.59 4.79 6.72
CA ILE A 120 5.02 3.41 6.97
C ILE A 120 3.86 2.64 7.57
N LEU A 121 3.51 1.51 6.95
CA LEU A 121 2.51 0.57 7.45
C LEU A 121 3.23 -0.70 7.93
N GLY A 122 3.02 -1.02 9.21
CA GLY A 122 3.48 -2.25 9.84
C GLY A 122 2.88 -3.51 9.22
N ARG A 123 3.34 -4.68 9.69
CA ARG A 123 2.84 -5.97 9.22
C ARG A 123 1.36 -6.09 9.55
N GLY A 124 0.56 -6.64 8.63
CA GLY A 124 -0.86 -6.89 8.88
C GLY A 124 -1.72 -5.65 9.12
N VAL A 125 -1.23 -4.44 8.84
CA VAL A 125 -2.04 -3.22 8.92
C VAL A 125 -3.20 -3.29 7.93
N ASN A 126 -4.41 -2.92 8.36
CA ASN A 126 -5.58 -2.88 7.48
C ASN A 126 -6.23 -1.50 7.51
N LEU A 127 -6.23 -0.81 6.36
CA LEU A 127 -6.87 0.48 6.23
C LEU A 127 -8.33 0.31 5.81
N GLY A 128 -9.24 0.84 6.62
CA GLY A 128 -10.65 0.95 6.28
C GLY A 128 -10.86 1.75 5.00
N ALA A 129 -11.92 1.43 4.26
CA ALA A 129 -12.22 2.08 3.00
C ALA A 129 -12.27 3.60 3.17
N GLY A 130 -11.64 4.33 2.25
CA GLY A 130 -11.64 5.79 2.33
C GLY A 130 -10.69 6.36 3.39
N THR A 131 -9.76 5.61 3.98
CA THR A 131 -8.75 6.17 4.90
C THR A 131 -7.81 7.16 4.18
N LYS A 132 -7.40 8.24 4.86
CA LYS A 132 -6.37 9.17 4.35
C LYS A 132 -5.24 9.37 5.35
N LEU A 133 -4.01 9.06 4.93
CA LEU A 133 -2.80 9.40 5.66
C LEU A 133 -2.23 10.69 5.07
N ALA A 134 -2.65 11.82 5.62
CA ALA A 134 -2.22 13.14 5.15
C ALA A 134 -0.74 13.38 5.50
N ASN A 135 0.01 13.94 4.55
CA ASN A 135 1.47 14.09 4.66
C ASN A 135 1.99 15.53 4.59
N LEU A 136 1.12 16.53 4.47
CA LEU A 136 1.51 17.93 4.35
C LEU A 136 0.75 18.79 5.35
N ARG A 137 1.48 19.61 6.10
CA ARG A 137 0.89 20.60 7.02
C ARG A 137 0.39 21.81 6.24
N PHE A 138 -0.73 22.38 6.68
CA PHE A 138 -1.24 23.66 6.15
C PHE A 138 -0.26 24.81 6.32
N ILE A 139 0.41 24.84 7.48
CA ILE A 139 1.44 25.84 7.79
C ILE A 139 2.77 25.40 7.15
N SER A 140 3.57 26.37 6.71
CA SER A 140 4.93 26.14 6.23
C SER A 140 5.82 25.55 7.34
N GLY A 141 6.95 24.96 6.94
CA GLY A 141 7.88 24.30 7.85
C GLY A 141 7.79 22.78 7.84
N THR A 142 8.62 22.15 8.66
CA THR A 142 8.77 20.70 8.79
C THR A 142 7.66 20.08 9.63
N VAL A 143 7.46 18.77 9.51
CA VAL A 143 6.57 18.01 10.38
C VAL A 143 7.29 17.75 11.70
N SER A 144 6.60 17.98 12.82
CA SER A 144 7.12 17.69 14.15
C SER A 144 6.16 16.77 14.89
N ILE A 145 6.68 15.86 15.71
CA ILE A 145 5.92 14.83 16.41
C ILE A 145 6.04 15.07 17.91
N LYS A 146 4.92 15.03 18.63
CA LYS A 146 4.92 15.11 20.10
C LYS A 146 5.08 13.71 20.69
N ILE A 147 6.17 13.48 21.42
CA ILE A 147 6.49 12.23 22.13
C ILE A 147 6.79 12.58 23.58
N GLU A 148 6.08 11.97 24.53
CA GLU A 148 6.32 12.14 25.99
C GLU A 148 6.42 13.60 26.47
N GLY A 149 5.67 14.50 25.82
CA GLY A 149 5.68 15.93 26.15
C GLY A 149 6.73 16.76 25.39
N SER A 150 7.73 16.11 24.79
CA SER A 150 8.73 16.74 23.91
C SER A 150 8.25 16.83 22.46
N LEU A 151 8.64 17.91 21.78
CA LEU A 151 8.38 18.08 20.35
C LEU A 151 9.65 17.74 19.57
N ILE A 152 9.57 16.75 18.68
CA ILE A 152 10.68 16.30 17.86
C ILE A 152 10.48 16.80 16.43
N ASP A 153 11.41 17.59 15.92
CA ASP A 153 11.43 17.95 14.50
C ASP A 153 11.96 16.79 13.66
N THR A 154 11.21 16.43 12.62
CA THR A 154 11.58 15.33 11.71
C THR A 154 12.52 15.80 10.60
N GLY A 155 12.69 17.10 10.41
CA GLY A 155 13.42 17.67 9.28
C GLY A 155 12.70 17.52 7.93
N ARG A 156 11.50 16.92 7.89
CA ARG A 156 10.78 16.62 6.65
C ARG A 156 9.66 17.62 6.41
N ARG A 157 9.58 18.19 5.20
CA ARG A 157 8.40 18.96 4.77
C ARG A 157 7.15 18.06 4.63
N LYS A 158 7.34 16.80 4.25
CA LYS A 158 6.26 15.81 4.10
C LYS A 158 6.55 14.55 4.91
N LEU A 159 5.59 14.19 5.75
CA LEU A 159 5.57 12.97 6.54
C LEU A 159 4.11 12.65 6.86
N GLY A 160 3.66 11.45 6.51
CA GLY A 160 2.32 10.97 6.80
C GLY A 160 2.20 10.34 8.17
N ALA A 161 1.80 9.07 8.20
CA ALA A 161 1.64 8.30 9.43
C ALA A 161 2.57 7.09 9.47
N LEU A 162 2.93 6.72 10.70
CA LEU A 162 3.60 5.47 11.02
C LEU A 162 2.60 4.61 11.79
N LEU A 163 2.16 3.51 11.18
CA LEU A 163 1.21 2.58 11.78
C LEU A 163 1.97 1.30 12.17
N GLY A 164 1.93 0.94 13.45
CA GLY A 164 2.56 -0.26 13.98
C GLY A 164 1.89 -1.53 13.48
N ASP A 165 2.53 -2.68 13.75
CA ASP A 165 2.01 -3.98 13.35
C ASP A 165 0.56 -4.20 13.82
N ASN A 166 -0.26 -4.76 12.94
CA ASN A 166 -1.68 -5.04 13.11
C ASN A 166 -2.57 -3.83 13.44
N ALA A 167 -2.06 -2.59 13.34
CA ALA A 167 -2.91 -1.43 13.51
C ALA A 167 -4.01 -1.40 12.44
N GLN A 168 -5.21 -1.00 12.82
CA GLN A 168 -6.36 -0.96 11.93
C GLN A 168 -6.97 0.43 11.91
N THR A 169 -7.49 0.83 10.76
CA THR A 169 -8.25 2.07 10.65
C THR A 169 -9.67 1.78 10.24
N GLY A 170 -10.62 2.47 10.85
CA GLY A 170 -12.01 2.47 10.43
C GLY A 170 -12.20 3.26 9.14
N CYS A 171 -13.30 2.99 8.44
CA CYS A 171 -13.63 3.67 7.20
C CYS A 171 -13.65 5.19 7.38
N ASN A 172 -13.17 5.90 6.36
CA ASN A 172 -13.12 7.37 6.31
C ASN A 172 -12.35 8.04 7.46
N SER A 173 -11.49 7.32 8.17
CA SER A 173 -10.58 7.92 9.14
C SER A 173 -9.47 8.73 8.45
N VAL A 174 -8.96 9.73 9.14
CA VAL A 174 -7.90 10.61 8.65
C VAL A 174 -6.81 10.72 9.71
N THR A 175 -5.55 10.50 9.33
CA THR A 175 -4.41 10.83 10.20
C THR A 175 -3.76 12.12 9.73
N ASN A 176 -3.48 13.04 10.65
CA ASN A 176 -2.70 14.23 10.35
C ASN A 176 -1.20 13.89 10.16
N PRO A 177 -0.42 14.77 9.49
CA PRO A 177 1.02 14.59 9.35
C PRO A 177 1.72 14.39 10.70
N GLY A 178 2.57 13.37 10.83
CA GLY A 178 3.28 13.07 12.08
C GLY A 178 2.46 12.28 13.10
N THR A 179 1.49 11.49 12.63
CA THR A 179 0.72 10.57 13.48
C THR A 179 1.44 9.23 13.60
N LEU A 180 1.76 8.81 14.82
CA LEU A 180 2.40 7.53 15.14
C LEU A 180 1.41 6.69 15.94
N VAL A 181 0.91 5.61 15.37
CA VAL A 181 0.00 4.68 16.04
C VAL A 181 0.75 3.39 16.30
N ALA A 182 0.89 3.00 17.57
CA ALA A 182 1.59 1.77 17.91
C ALA A 182 0.78 0.51 17.56
N LEU A 183 1.44 -0.64 17.74
CA LEU A 183 0.91 -1.96 17.40
C LEU A 183 -0.46 -2.27 18.04
N ASP A 184 -1.21 -3.13 17.35
CA ASP A 184 -2.53 -3.65 17.77
C ASP A 184 -3.57 -2.56 18.12
N SER A 185 -3.40 -1.33 17.61
CA SER A 185 -4.31 -0.22 17.89
C SER A 185 -5.36 -0.03 16.79
N ILE A 186 -6.48 0.57 17.14
CA ILE A 186 -7.63 0.78 16.24
C ILE A 186 -7.96 2.27 16.19
N ILE A 187 -7.98 2.85 14.99
CA ILE A 187 -8.58 4.16 14.74
C ILE A 187 -10.05 3.93 14.38
N ALA A 188 -10.98 4.55 15.10
CA ALA A 188 -12.41 4.37 14.83
C ALA A 188 -12.83 4.99 13.48
N PRO A 189 -13.95 4.54 12.89
CA PRO A 189 -14.47 5.13 11.66
C PRO A 189 -14.74 6.64 11.81
N ASN A 190 -14.47 7.40 10.75
CA ASN A 190 -14.62 8.86 10.70
C ASN A 190 -13.78 9.66 11.71
N THR A 191 -12.85 9.04 12.44
CA THR A 191 -11.97 9.73 13.37
C THR A 191 -10.89 10.55 12.63
N THR A 192 -10.67 11.78 13.09
CA THR A 192 -9.52 12.60 12.70
C THR A 192 -8.45 12.56 13.78
N VAL A 193 -7.37 11.83 13.53
CA VAL A 193 -6.28 11.61 14.49
C VAL A 193 -5.30 12.77 14.48
N ARG A 194 -4.97 13.28 15.67
CA ARG A 194 -4.03 14.40 15.84
C ARG A 194 -2.57 13.90 15.71
N PRO A 195 -1.61 14.76 15.34
CA PRO A 195 -0.20 14.40 15.37
C PRO A 195 0.25 14.00 16.77
N GLY A 196 1.13 13.00 16.87
CA GLY A 196 1.65 12.48 18.14
C GLY A 196 1.75 10.96 18.17
N LEU A 197 2.26 10.45 19.27
CA LEU A 197 2.38 9.02 19.56
C LEU A 197 1.16 8.50 20.33
N TYR A 198 0.55 7.45 19.81
CA TYR A 198 -0.54 6.70 20.44
C TYR A 198 -0.03 5.34 20.91
N ALA A 199 -0.34 5.00 22.16
CA ALA A 199 0.16 3.79 22.82
C ALA A 199 -0.38 2.49 22.17
N PRO A 200 0.32 1.35 22.36
CA PRO A 200 -0.14 0.05 21.89
C PRO A 200 -1.54 -0.32 22.39
N CYS A 201 -2.23 -1.17 21.64
CA CYS A 201 -3.55 -1.69 22.01
C CYS A 201 -4.61 -0.60 22.31
N SER A 202 -4.47 0.58 21.71
CA SER A 202 -5.35 1.71 21.98
C SER A 202 -6.49 1.82 20.98
N VAL A 203 -7.63 2.34 21.43
CA VAL A 203 -8.74 2.72 20.55
C VAL A 203 -8.78 4.24 20.45
N ILE A 204 -8.51 4.77 19.27
CA ILE A 204 -8.43 6.20 18.97
C ILE A 204 -9.78 6.61 18.37
N ARG A 205 -10.44 7.59 18.98
CA ARG A 205 -11.79 8.05 18.61
C ARG A 205 -11.81 9.53 18.32
#